data_AF-A0AAW0GLQ5-F1
#
_entry.id   AF-A0AAW0GLQ5-F1
#
_cell.length_a   1.000
_cell.length_b   1.000
_cell.length_c   1.000
_cell.angle_alpha   90.00
_cell.angle_beta   90.00
_cell.angle_gamma   90.00
#
_symmetry.space_group_name_H-M   'P 1'
#
loop_
_entity.id
_entity.type
_entity.pdbx_description
1 polymer ?
#
loop_
_entity_poly.entity_id
_entity_poly.type
_entity_poly.pdbx_seq_one_letter_code
_entity_poly.pdbx_strand_id
1 'polypeptide(L)'
;MWRKYPSRGDPPSIQELQLGDISHTSHTLILELGKLRLQVQYLTHTSVQWFRKELWDKAVCQIDQETRGYKVGLAIEFDSFVLAFLSYDLVFQPLWTFPEDPIKAPSVDVITKWPIFLTRLAEWIQSRRERKDTNRFGLVFEAIRGEETIWGGCGVYTTSEILDMSGVSPYLTEAEVFDNPSRTARLCIAYKAYMTRARNEIWSLIRPCIHDGILAPTRDQRMRYAAWLHVFGKLRKEMPIRAAELVDQYVRVLENLANSDQIHKRSDLSLIDVYEPTYSHLALSNDNEFQQLILRPWELQDSPLDDLNPLAAMYRKQGLLQTPTFLPDYGDNFLLPLSDISSKLLLRPRRTYYYRATKQIWSIVPNFPTNVMSGLEPRNRTERLYSITIKELSEAERHTSTFRHIIYNTTDVLVGPLEYCGNARILRHGGHQFISVCLADPTLSSYLAERELKGLARLKEGLDLPGKRKKVVETQKRSNTMKGAKYIDWNKPSETEEQADGGSNPEPKRRRICADKAIALQTL
;
A
#
# COMPACT_ATOMS: atom_id res chain seq x y z
N MET A 1 25.48 -7.16 16.23
CA MET A 1 26.79 -7.85 16.26
C MET A 1 27.63 -7.29 15.12
N TRP A 2 28.69 -6.53 15.43
CA TRP A 2 29.53 -5.86 14.43
C TRP A 2 30.35 -6.90 13.65
N ARG A 3 30.39 -6.81 12.32
CA ARG A 3 31.46 -7.47 11.57
C ARG A 3 32.70 -6.59 11.72
N LYS A 4 33.75 -7.11 12.36
CA LYS A 4 35.05 -6.44 12.38
C LYS A 4 35.58 -6.40 10.96
N TYR A 5 35.81 -5.20 10.43
CA TYR A 5 36.51 -5.01 9.17
C TYR A 5 37.99 -4.83 9.49
N PRO A 6 38.88 -5.77 9.10
CA PRO A 6 40.29 -5.72 9.45
C PRO A 6 40.98 -4.40 9.03
N SER A 7 40.46 -3.75 8.00
CA SER A 7 41.01 -2.52 7.43
C SER A 7 40.50 -1.22 8.06
N ARG A 8 39.48 -1.24 8.93
CA ARG A 8 38.80 0.00 9.41
C ARG A 8 38.82 0.20 10.93
N GLY A 9 39.60 -0.60 11.66
CA GLY A 9 39.67 -0.53 13.12
C GLY A 9 38.39 -1.03 13.80
N ASP A 10 38.32 -0.89 15.13
CA ASP A 10 37.11 -1.22 15.89
C ASP A 10 36.04 -0.12 15.68
N PRO A 11 34.76 -0.48 15.54
CA PRO A 11 33.70 0.50 15.37
C PRO A 11 33.56 1.40 16.61
N PRO A 12 33.12 2.66 16.44
CA PRO A 12 32.89 3.56 17.57
C PRO A 12 31.82 3.01 18.51
N SER A 13 31.90 3.42 19.77
CA SER A 13 30.87 3.08 20.75
C SER A 13 29.51 3.69 20.37
N ILE A 14 28.40 2.98 20.59
CA ILE A 14 27.06 3.51 20.27
C ILE A 14 26.73 4.77 21.07
N GLN A 15 27.30 4.91 22.27
CA GLN A 15 27.15 6.10 23.13
C GLN A 15 27.84 7.35 22.56
N GLU A 16 28.75 7.21 21.59
CA GLU A 16 29.40 8.34 20.92
C GLU A 16 28.64 8.84 19.69
N LEU A 17 27.60 8.11 19.26
CA LEU A 17 26.86 8.41 18.06
C LEU A 17 25.80 9.49 18.32
N GLN A 18 25.64 10.39 17.35
CA GLN A 18 24.64 11.46 17.42
C GLN A 18 23.91 11.53 16.08
N LEU A 19 22.57 11.62 16.13
CA LEU A 19 21.76 11.78 14.93
C LEU A 19 21.94 13.18 14.36
N GLY A 20 22.65 13.27 13.24
CA GLY A 20 22.90 14.53 12.52
C GLY A 20 21.91 14.79 11.40
N ASP A 21 21.46 13.74 10.70
CA ASP A 21 20.54 13.87 9.56
C ASP A 21 19.69 12.61 9.36
N ILE A 22 18.59 12.76 8.63
CA ILE A 22 17.70 11.67 8.22
C ILE A 22 17.49 11.76 6.71
N SER A 23 17.88 10.72 5.99
CA SER A 23 17.60 10.56 4.57
C SER A 23 16.86 9.25 4.30
N HIS A 24 16.49 9.00 3.05
CA HIS A 24 15.74 7.81 2.68
C HIS A 24 16.00 7.38 1.23
N THR A 25 15.82 6.09 0.98
CA THR A 25 15.56 5.56 -0.37
C THR A 25 14.06 5.22 -0.49
N SER A 26 13.64 4.61 -1.58
CA SER A 26 12.25 4.18 -1.75
C SER A 26 11.77 3.14 -0.71
N HIS A 27 12.67 2.44 -0.02
CA HIS A 27 12.32 1.36 0.92
C HIS A 27 13.04 1.42 2.27
N THR A 28 13.98 2.34 2.43
CA THR A 28 14.91 2.34 3.56
C THR A 28 14.97 3.72 4.19
N LEU A 29 14.89 3.76 5.51
CA LEU A 29 15.25 4.93 6.30
C LEU A 29 16.74 4.93 6.58
N ILE A 30 17.37 6.08 6.46
CA ILE A 30 18.79 6.25 6.70
C ILE A 30 18.96 7.26 7.82
N LEU A 31 19.52 6.80 8.93
CA LEU A 31 19.89 7.63 10.07
C LEU A 31 21.39 7.91 10.01
N GLU A 32 21.76 9.17 9.79
CA GLU A 32 23.15 9.61 9.78
C GLU A 32 23.58 9.91 11.22
N LEU A 33 24.36 8.99 11.79
CA LEU A 33 24.72 8.95 13.21
C LEU A 33 26.18 9.41 13.44
N GLY A 34 26.66 10.34 12.60
CA GLY A 34 28.02 10.86 12.62
C GLY A 34 29.02 9.89 12.01
N LYS A 35 29.76 9.16 12.86
CA LYS A 35 30.80 8.19 12.41
C LYS A 35 30.21 6.97 11.70
N LEU A 36 28.91 6.74 11.84
CA LEU A 36 28.19 5.60 11.28
C LEU A 36 26.85 6.03 10.71
N ARG A 37 26.34 5.18 9.82
CA ARG A 37 25.02 5.28 9.23
C ARG A 37 24.24 4.01 9.56
N LEU A 38 22.98 4.17 9.95
CA LEU A 38 22.05 3.05 10.08
C LEU A 38 20.99 3.11 8.97
N GLN A 39 21.00 2.12 8.10
CA GLN A 39 20.00 1.89 7.08
C GLN A 39 18.99 0.86 7.58
N VAL A 40 17.71 1.20 7.65
CA VAL A 40 16.64 0.27 8.08
C VAL A 40 15.62 0.08 6.98
N GLN A 41 15.55 -1.13 6.43
CA GLN A 41 14.51 -1.53 5.48
C GLN A 41 13.33 -2.14 6.25
N TYR A 42 12.14 -1.55 6.10
CA TYR A 42 10.96 -1.93 6.88
C TYR A 42 10.31 -3.24 6.44
N LEU A 43 10.49 -3.60 5.17
CA LEU A 43 9.82 -4.73 4.51
C LEU A 43 8.28 -4.66 4.69
N THR A 44 7.62 -5.74 5.11
CA THR A 44 6.15 -5.85 5.00
C THR A 44 5.38 -5.39 6.24
N HIS A 45 5.87 -5.70 7.45
CA HIS A 45 5.09 -5.53 8.68
C HIS A 45 5.86 -4.79 9.77
N THR A 46 6.54 -3.70 9.40
CA THR A 46 7.30 -2.86 10.33
C THR A 46 6.84 -1.41 10.24
N SER A 47 6.53 -0.80 11.38
CA SER A 47 6.24 0.63 11.51
C SER A 47 7.34 1.34 12.29
N VAL A 48 7.47 2.64 12.03
CA VAL A 48 8.33 3.54 12.80
C VAL A 48 7.45 4.39 13.69
N GLN A 49 7.75 4.42 14.98
CA GLN A 49 7.02 5.22 15.97
C GLN A 49 8.01 6.00 16.82
N TRP A 50 7.58 7.18 17.27
CA TRP A 50 8.34 8.02 18.19
C TRP A 50 7.64 8.04 19.54
N PHE A 51 8.31 7.58 20.58
CA PHE A 51 7.80 7.57 21.93
C PHE A 51 8.53 8.60 22.79
N ARG A 52 7.82 9.32 23.66
CA ARG A 52 8.48 10.00 24.79
C ARG A 52 9.07 8.93 25.70
N LYS A 53 10.26 9.19 26.26
CA LYS A 53 10.97 8.23 27.11
C LYS A 53 10.12 7.73 28.28
N GLU A 54 9.46 8.63 28.99
CA GLU A 54 8.56 8.28 30.09
C GLU A 54 7.44 7.32 29.67
N LEU A 55 6.82 7.57 28.50
CA LEU A 55 5.75 6.73 27.98
C LEU A 55 6.28 5.37 27.54
N TRP A 56 7.47 5.32 26.93
CA TRP A 56 8.15 4.08 26.59
C TRP A 56 8.39 3.22 27.84
N ASP A 57 8.98 3.80 28.88
CA ASP A 57 9.33 3.10 30.12
C ASP A 57 8.10 2.59 30.87
N LYS A 58 7.02 3.39 30.90
CA LYS A 58 5.79 3.05 31.62
C LYS A 58 4.85 2.14 30.85
N ALA A 59 4.69 2.34 29.54
CA ALA A 59 3.68 1.63 28.76
C ALA A 59 4.26 0.48 27.91
N VAL A 60 5.45 0.67 27.33
CA VAL A 60 6.04 -0.33 26.44
C VAL A 60 6.90 -1.32 27.22
N CYS A 61 7.83 -0.86 28.05
CA CYS A 61 8.75 -1.74 28.79
C CYS A 61 8.08 -2.61 29.87
N GLN A 62 6.95 -2.17 30.42
CA GLN A 62 6.24 -2.89 31.49
C GLN A 62 5.39 -4.06 31.01
N ILE A 63 5.20 -4.20 29.70
CA ILE A 63 4.34 -5.23 29.11
C ILE A 63 5.18 -6.13 28.21
N ASP A 64 4.93 -7.44 28.28
CA ASP A 64 5.54 -8.40 27.38
C ASP A 64 5.04 -8.26 25.92
N GLN A 65 5.77 -8.84 24.98
CA GLN A 65 5.48 -8.72 23.55
C GLN A 65 4.13 -9.30 23.13
N GLU A 66 3.65 -10.36 23.79
CA GLU A 66 2.40 -11.02 23.44
C GLU A 66 1.23 -10.15 23.88
N THR A 67 1.29 -9.65 25.11
CA THR A 67 0.27 -8.75 25.65
C THR A 67 0.20 -7.45 24.87
N ARG A 68 1.33 -6.83 24.45
CA ARG A 68 1.32 -5.58 23.66
C ARG A 68 0.67 -5.71 22.28
N GLY A 69 0.71 -6.91 21.67
CA GLY A 69 0.22 -7.16 20.32
C GLY A 69 1.18 -6.77 19.19
N TYR A 70 2.43 -6.44 19.51
CA TYR A 70 3.51 -6.19 18.56
C TYR A 70 4.88 -6.45 19.20
N LYS A 71 5.89 -6.68 18.35
CA LYS A 71 7.29 -6.86 18.77
C LYS A 71 8.07 -5.57 18.55
N VAL A 72 9.09 -5.34 19.37
CA VAL A 72 10.06 -4.26 19.17
C VAL A 72 11.24 -4.87 18.41
N GLY A 73 11.36 -4.57 17.11
CA GLY A 73 12.46 -5.08 16.30
C GLY A 73 13.76 -4.35 16.59
N LEU A 74 13.69 -3.01 16.64
CA LEU A 74 14.80 -2.14 17.00
C LEU A 74 14.24 -0.95 17.77
N ALA A 75 14.94 -0.52 18.83
CA ALA A 75 14.67 0.73 19.51
C ALA A 75 15.99 1.50 19.67
N ILE A 76 15.97 2.78 19.32
CA ILE A 76 17.10 3.70 19.47
C ILE A 76 16.67 4.73 20.50
N GLU A 77 17.31 4.67 21.66
CA GLU A 77 17.03 5.55 22.79
C GLU A 77 17.87 6.82 22.69
N PHE A 78 17.19 7.96 22.73
CA PHE A 78 17.77 9.30 22.87
C PHE A 78 17.41 9.84 24.27
N ASP A 79 17.94 11.01 24.62
CA ASP A 79 17.75 11.58 25.96
C ASP A 79 16.28 11.74 26.36
N SER A 80 15.42 12.16 25.42
CA SER A 80 14.01 12.48 25.69
C SER A 80 13.00 11.59 24.95
N PHE A 81 13.44 10.81 23.97
CA PHE A 81 12.56 10.00 23.14
C PHE A 81 13.20 8.67 22.70
N VAL A 82 12.35 7.74 22.29
CA VAL A 82 12.75 6.45 21.71
C VAL A 82 12.19 6.36 20.30
N LEU A 83 13.09 6.18 19.34
CA LEU A 83 12.74 5.84 17.97
C LEU A 83 12.61 4.31 17.87
N ALA A 84 11.38 3.82 17.69
CA ALA A 84 11.11 2.40 17.69
C ALA A 84 10.63 1.90 16.33
N PHE A 85 11.23 0.79 15.88
CA PHE A 85 10.83 0.02 14.72
C PHE A 85 10.03 -1.18 15.22
N LEU A 86 8.70 -1.00 15.26
CA LEU A 86 7.77 -2.00 15.75
C LEU A 86 7.44 -2.96 14.62
N SER A 87 7.43 -4.26 14.89
CA SER A 87 7.18 -5.28 13.87
C SER A 87 6.19 -6.33 14.36
N TYR A 88 5.37 -6.86 13.46
CA TYR A 88 4.51 -7.99 13.75
C TYR A 88 5.30 -9.30 13.82
N ASP A 89 6.23 -9.50 12.88
CA ASP A 89 6.92 -10.76 12.62
C ASP A 89 8.46 -10.68 12.68
N LEU A 90 9.03 -9.51 12.99
CA LEU A 90 10.47 -9.21 12.96
C LEU A 90 11.09 -9.32 11.55
N VAL A 91 10.28 -9.17 10.50
CA VAL A 91 10.77 -9.11 9.13
C VAL A 91 11.13 -7.65 8.82
N PHE A 92 12.38 -7.28 9.14
CA PHE A 92 13.01 -6.00 8.80
C PHE A 92 14.53 -6.19 8.66
N GLN A 93 15.23 -5.26 8.02
CA GLN A 93 16.68 -5.36 7.81
C GLN A 93 17.41 -4.10 8.27
N PRO A 94 18.03 -4.11 9.47
CA PRO A 94 18.96 -3.08 9.89
C PRO A 94 20.36 -3.37 9.32
N LEU A 95 20.97 -2.35 8.73
CA LEU A 95 22.32 -2.40 8.17
C LEU A 95 23.11 -1.18 8.67
N TRP A 96 24.18 -1.45 9.42
CA TRP A 96 25.15 -0.43 9.80
C TRP A 96 26.23 -0.32 8.74
N THR A 97 26.51 0.89 8.28
CA THR A 97 27.57 1.19 7.30
C THR A 97 28.37 2.40 7.76
N PHE A 98 29.55 2.60 7.20
CA PHE A 98 30.25 3.87 7.33
C PHE A 98 29.67 4.90 6.33
N PRO A 99 29.78 6.21 6.58
CA PRO A 99 29.24 7.24 5.68
C PRO A 99 29.80 7.16 4.25
N GLU A 100 31.07 6.75 4.10
CA GLU A 100 31.74 6.57 2.80
C GLU A 100 31.29 5.32 2.03
N ASP A 101 30.61 4.37 2.69
CA ASP A 101 30.10 3.20 2.01
C ASP A 101 28.89 3.57 1.12
N PRO A 102 28.78 2.96 -0.07
CA PRO A 102 27.62 3.18 -0.92
C PRO A 102 26.33 2.74 -0.22
N ILE A 103 25.27 3.54 -0.39
CA ILE A 103 23.93 3.18 0.08
C ILE A 103 23.49 1.90 -0.65
N LYS A 104 22.97 0.93 0.11
CA LYS A 104 22.51 -0.34 -0.46
C LYS A 104 21.16 -0.13 -1.15
N ALA A 105 20.99 -0.77 -2.30
CA ALA A 105 19.77 -0.69 -3.13
C ALA A 105 19.34 0.77 -3.44
N PRO A 106 20.21 1.57 -4.09
CA PRO A 106 19.86 2.94 -4.46
C PRO A 106 18.82 2.90 -5.59
N SER A 107 17.57 3.22 -5.28
CA SER A 107 16.55 3.51 -6.28
C SER A 107 16.68 4.95 -6.78
N VAL A 108 16.27 5.18 -8.03
CA VAL A 108 16.23 6.53 -8.59
C VAL A 108 14.95 7.22 -8.13
N ASP A 109 15.07 8.41 -7.55
CA ASP A 109 13.91 9.27 -7.30
C ASP A 109 13.32 9.72 -8.64
N VAL A 110 12.21 9.11 -9.03
CA VAL A 110 11.51 9.38 -10.30
C VAL A 110 11.00 10.82 -10.42
N ILE A 111 10.81 11.53 -9.30
CA ILE A 111 10.32 12.90 -9.27
C ILE A 111 11.46 13.87 -9.60
N THR A 112 12.60 13.71 -8.93
CA THR A 112 13.72 14.67 -9.04
C THR A 112 14.80 14.27 -10.04
N LYS A 113 14.91 12.99 -10.38
CA LYS A 113 15.96 12.43 -11.26
C LYS A 113 15.36 11.70 -12.46
N TRP A 114 14.34 12.32 -13.07
CA TRP A 114 13.57 11.73 -14.18
C TRP A 114 14.44 11.26 -15.37
N PRO A 115 15.38 12.06 -15.93
CA PRO A 115 16.22 11.60 -17.04
C PRO A 115 17.06 10.37 -16.68
N ILE A 116 17.61 10.32 -15.45
CA ILE A 116 18.40 9.19 -14.96
C ILE A 116 17.53 7.93 -14.86
N PHE A 117 16.30 8.06 -14.38
CA PHE A 117 15.34 6.96 -14.32
C PHE A 117 15.08 6.38 -15.72
N LEU A 118 14.84 7.24 -16.72
CA LEU A 118 14.58 6.81 -18.10
C LEU A 118 15.77 6.10 -18.74
N THR A 119 16.98 6.63 -18.56
CA THR A 119 18.21 5.98 -19.03
C THR A 119 18.35 4.59 -18.43
N ARG A 120 18.23 4.46 -17.10
CA ARG A 120 18.35 3.17 -16.42
C ARG A 120 17.25 2.19 -16.83
N LEU A 121 16.02 2.68 -17.04
CA LEU A 121 14.94 1.83 -17.52
C LEU A 121 15.23 1.33 -18.94
N ALA A 122 15.70 2.19 -19.86
CA ALA A 122 16.07 1.78 -21.21
C ALA A 122 17.20 0.72 -21.19
N GLU A 123 18.24 0.95 -20.40
CA GLU A 123 19.34 0.00 -20.19
C GLU A 123 18.83 -1.34 -19.61
N TRP A 124 17.93 -1.29 -18.63
CA TRP A 124 17.33 -2.49 -18.04
C TRP A 124 16.51 -3.28 -19.08
N ILE A 125 15.64 -2.61 -19.85
CA ILE A 125 14.85 -3.26 -20.91
C ILE A 125 15.79 -3.92 -21.94
N GLN A 126 16.84 -3.21 -22.37
CA GLN A 126 17.81 -3.73 -23.32
C GLN A 126 18.57 -4.95 -22.76
N SER A 127 19.08 -4.84 -21.53
CA SER A 127 19.80 -5.94 -20.86
C SER A 127 18.92 -7.19 -20.74
N ARG A 128 17.66 -7.01 -20.34
CA ARG A 128 16.67 -8.10 -20.22
C ARG A 128 16.42 -8.80 -21.57
N ARG A 129 16.43 -8.05 -22.68
CA ARG A 129 16.23 -8.58 -24.06
C ARG A 129 17.40 -9.39 -24.59
N GLU A 130 18.61 -8.97 -24.25
CA GLU A 130 19.86 -9.56 -24.73
C GLU A 130 20.23 -10.83 -23.95
N ARG A 131 19.85 -10.89 -22.67
CA ARG A 131 20.10 -12.04 -21.80
C ARG A 131 19.21 -13.24 -22.13
N LYS A 132 19.82 -14.40 -22.39
CA LYS A 132 19.12 -15.65 -22.70
C LYS A 132 18.50 -16.36 -21.48
N ASP A 133 18.97 -16.05 -20.28
CA ASP A 133 18.56 -16.65 -19.01
C ASP A 133 17.40 -15.89 -18.33
N THR A 134 16.89 -14.87 -19.00
CA THR A 134 15.95 -13.91 -18.43
C THR A 134 14.53 -14.20 -18.90
N ASN A 135 13.62 -14.55 -17.98
CA ASN A 135 12.22 -14.84 -18.33
C ASN A 135 11.42 -13.54 -18.51
N ARG A 136 11.14 -13.15 -19.76
CA ARG A 136 10.27 -11.99 -20.12
C ARG A 136 8.81 -12.37 -20.40
N PHE A 137 8.46 -13.65 -20.24
CA PHE A 137 7.10 -14.17 -20.39
C PHE A 137 6.35 -14.24 -19.05
N GLY A 138 7.01 -13.90 -17.94
CA GLY A 138 6.35 -13.66 -16.66
C GLY A 138 5.47 -12.41 -16.70
N LEU A 139 4.57 -12.28 -15.72
CA LEU A 139 3.66 -11.13 -15.61
C LEU A 139 4.45 -9.83 -15.43
N VAL A 140 4.02 -8.77 -16.12
CA VAL A 140 4.55 -7.40 -15.91
C VAL A 140 4.43 -7.00 -14.44
N PHE A 141 3.37 -7.44 -13.75
CA PHE A 141 3.15 -7.20 -12.33
C PHE A 141 4.32 -7.70 -11.47
N GLU A 142 4.87 -8.88 -11.79
CA GLU A 142 6.01 -9.44 -11.08
C GLU A 142 7.33 -8.82 -11.51
N ALA A 143 7.47 -8.46 -12.79
CA ALA A 143 8.67 -7.78 -13.29
C ALA A 143 8.88 -6.43 -12.61
N ILE A 144 7.82 -5.62 -12.47
CA ILE A 144 7.86 -4.33 -11.76
C ILE A 144 8.23 -4.54 -10.30
N ARG A 145 7.57 -5.48 -9.61
CA ARG A 145 7.81 -5.72 -8.17
C ARG A 145 9.17 -6.34 -7.87
N GLY A 146 9.73 -7.08 -8.83
CA GLY A 146 11.01 -7.76 -8.69
C GLY A 146 12.22 -6.87 -8.94
N GLU A 147 12.05 -5.74 -9.63
CA GLU A 147 13.14 -4.84 -10.02
C GLU A 147 13.15 -3.55 -9.19
N GLU A 148 13.61 -3.66 -7.94
CA GLU A 148 13.66 -2.55 -6.97
C GLU A 148 14.58 -1.40 -7.42
N THR A 149 15.60 -1.69 -8.24
CA THR A 149 16.56 -0.67 -8.69
C THR A 149 15.95 0.33 -9.68
N ILE A 150 14.88 -0.08 -10.36
CA ILE A 150 14.12 0.73 -11.32
C ILE A 150 12.80 1.18 -10.69
N TRP A 151 12.01 0.23 -10.17
CA TRP A 151 10.66 0.45 -9.63
C TRP A 151 10.64 0.55 -8.11
N GLY A 152 11.58 1.31 -7.55
CA GLY A 152 11.71 1.48 -6.10
C GLY A 152 10.42 1.95 -5.44
N GLY A 153 9.93 1.23 -4.43
CA GLY A 153 8.68 1.55 -3.73
C GLY A 153 7.47 0.80 -4.29
N CYS A 154 7.63 0.03 -5.37
CA CYS A 154 6.53 -0.71 -5.99
C CYS A 154 6.27 -2.05 -5.29
N GLY A 155 5.48 -1.97 -4.20
CA GLY A 155 4.86 -3.13 -3.58
C GLY A 155 3.59 -3.60 -4.30
N VAL A 156 2.88 -4.59 -3.71
CA VAL A 156 1.66 -5.17 -4.29
C VAL A 156 0.59 -4.12 -4.62
N TYR A 157 0.31 -3.22 -3.67
CA TYR A 157 -0.73 -2.20 -3.88
C TYR A 157 -0.25 -1.14 -4.88
N THR A 158 0.97 -0.61 -4.73
CA THR A 158 1.54 0.39 -5.64
C THR A 158 1.54 -0.12 -7.08
N THR A 159 1.95 -1.37 -7.31
CA THR A 159 1.94 -1.96 -8.66
C THR A 159 0.52 -2.07 -9.23
N SER A 160 -0.47 -2.45 -8.42
CA SER A 160 -1.87 -2.47 -8.86
C SER A 160 -2.35 -1.07 -9.25
N GLU A 161 -1.99 -0.05 -8.46
CA GLU A 161 -2.36 1.34 -8.69
C GLU A 161 -1.72 1.93 -9.95
N ILE A 162 -0.42 1.74 -10.18
CA ILE A 162 0.25 2.28 -11.37
C ILE A 162 -0.17 1.55 -12.67
N LEU A 163 -0.49 0.26 -12.60
CA LEU A 163 -1.02 -0.50 -13.74
C LEU A 163 -2.43 -0.06 -14.09
N ASP A 164 -3.27 0.18 -13.09
CA ASP A 164 -4.60 0.79 -13.27
C ASP A 164 -4.52 2.21 -13.85
N MET A 165 -3.62 3.05 -13.35
CA MET A 165 -3.41 4.42 -13.87
C MET A 165 -2.83 4.44 -15.30
N SER A 166 -1.96 3.48 -15.64
CA SER A 166 -1.38 3.37 -16.99
C SER A 166 -2.30 2.67 -18.00
N GLY A 167 -3.39 2.06 -17.55
CA GLY A 167 -4.26 1.23 -18.39
C GLY A 167 -3.61 -0.06 -18.87
N VAL A 168 -2.46 -0.44 -18.31
CA VAL A 168 -1.74 -1.66 -18.67
C VAL A 168 -2.30 -2.81 -17.84
N SER A 169 -2.86 -3.82 -18.51
CA SER A 169 -3.38 -5.01 -17.82
C SER A 169 -2.28 -5.72 -17.03
N PRO A 170 -2.49 -6.05 -15.74
CA PRO A 170 -1.48 -6.73 -14.91
C PRO A 170 -1.21 -8.17 -15.37
N TYR A 171 -2.03 -8.68 -16.28
CA TYR A 171 -1.96 -10.04 -16.83
C TYR A 171 -1.16 -10.12 -18.14
N LEU A 172 -0.69 -8.98 -18.64
CA LEU A 172 0.28 -8.94 -19.73
C LEU A 172 1.63 -9.47 -19.26
N THR A 173 2.35 -10.08 -20.18
CA THR A 173 3.74 -10.45 -19.95
C THR A 173 4.63 -9.21 -19.90
N GLU A 174 5.80 -9.33 -19.28
CA GLU A 174 6.80 -8.26 -19.30
C GLU A 174 7.14 -7.84 -20.73
N ALA A 175 7.38 -8.79 -21.64
CA ALA A 175 7.72 -8.47 -23.02
C ALA A 175 6.58 -7.73 -23.76
N GLU A 176 5.31 -8.12 -23.56
CA GLU A 176 4.15 -7.43 -24.17
C GLU A 176 4.01 -5.96 -23.73
N VAL A 177 4.56 -5.62 -22.56
CA VAL A 177 4.56 -4.24 -22.04
C VAL A 177 5.83 -3.53 -22.47
N PHE A 178 7.01 -4.08 -22.16
CA PHE A 178 8.28 -3.37 -22.32
C PHE A 178 8.84 -3.40 -23.75
N ASP A 179 8.29 -4.22 -24.64
CA ASP A 179 8.56 -4.13 -26.09
C ASP A 179 7.50 -3.27 -26.82
N ASN A 180 6.62 -2.60 -26.08
CA ASN A 180 5.65 -1.66 -26.61
C ASN A 180 5.94 -0.23 -26.08
N PRO A 181 6.36 0.73 -26.93
CA PRO A 181 6.69 2.08 -26.49
C PRO A 181 5.54 2.80 -25.78
N SER A 182 4.30 2.66 -26.27
CA SER A 182 3.14 3.32 -25.68
C SER A 182 2.83 2.81 -24.27
N ARG A 183 2.78 1.48 -24.08
CA ARG A 183 2.56 0.86 -22.76
C ARG A 183 3.67 1.22 -21.77
N THR A 184 4.93 1.15 -22.20
CA THR A 184 6.06 1.56 -21.35
C THR A 184 5.97 3.03 -20.97
N ALA A 185 5.69 3.91 -21.93
CA ALA A 185 5.57 5.34 -21.69
C ALA A 185 4.43 5.66 -20.70
N ARG A 186 3.25 5.05 -20.90
CA ARG A 186 2.12 5.15 -19.97
C ARG A 186 2.46 4.66 -18.57
N LEU A 187 3.17 3.55 -18.46
CA LEU A 187 3.61 3.00 -17.18
C LEU A 187 4.59 3.94 -16.45
N CYS A 188 5.57 4.50 -17.17
CA CYS A 188 6.53 5.45 -16.61
C CYS A 188 5.82 6.71 -16.08
N ILE A 189 4.91 7.26 -16.88
CA ILE A 189 4.14 8.44 -16.54
C ILE A 189 3.18 8.18 -15.37
N ALA A 190 2.50 7.04 -15.36
CA ALA A 190 1.64 6.64 -14.23
C ALA A 190 2.46 6.49 -12.93
N TYR A 191 3.65 5.92 -13.01
CA TYR A 191 4.55 5.79 -11.86
C TYR A 191 5.01 7.15 -11.33
N LYS A 192 5.47 8.05 -12.20
CA LYS A 192 5.83 9.43 -11.84
C LYS A 192 4.65 10.19 -11.25
N ALA A 193 3.46 10.07 -11.85
CA ALA A 193 2.24 10.70 -11.37
C ALA A 193 1.84 10.19 -9.98
N TYR A 194 1.83 8.87 -9.78
CA TYR A 194 1.52 8.27 -8.49
C TYR A 194 2.51 8.70 -7.40
N MET A 195 3.82 8.71 -7.69
CA MET A 195 4.84 9.14 -6.74
C MET A 195 4.74 10.63 -6.40
N THR A 196 4.48 11.48 -7.41
CA THR A 196 4.25 12.91 -7.20
C THR A 196 3.02 13.14 -6.32
N ARG A 197 1.93 12.43 -6.62
CA ARG A 197 0.69 12.47 -5.83
C ARG A 197 0.93 12.01 -4.40
N ALA A 198 1.62 10.89 -4.19
CA ALA A 198 1.95 10.39 -2.87
C ALA A 198 2.78 11.41 -2.07
N ARG A 199 3.83 11.98 -2.68
CA ARG A 199 4.68 13.00 -2.03
C ARG A 199 3.89 14.22 -1.57
N ASN A 200 2.91 14.66 -2.36
CA ASN A 200 2.17 15.89 -2.09
C ASN A 200 0.95 15.69 -1.18
N GLU A 201 0.27 14.55 -1.29
CA GLU A 201 -1.04 14.34 -0.65
C GLU A 201 -0.99 13.46 0.59
N ILE A 202 -0.11 12.45 0.63
CA ILE A 202 -0.21 11.38 1.63
C ILE A 202 0.03 11.90 3.05
N TRP A 203 0.87 12.92 3.21
CA TRP A 203 1.14 13.52 4.51
C TRP A 203 -0.09 14.18 5.12
N SER A 204 -0.99 14.73 4.30
CA SER A 204 -2.27 15.29 4.76
C SER A 204 -3.21 14.23 5.33
N LEU A 205 -3.06 12.96 4.90
CA LEU A 205 -3.81 11.83 5.42
C LEU A 205 -3.18 11.27 6.71
N ILE A 206 -1.85 11.24 6.77
CA ILE A 206 -1.08 10.66 7.88
C ILE A 206 -1.00 11.59 9.07
N ARG A 207 -0.64 12.86 8.86
CA ARG A 207 -0.39 13.84 9.94
C ARG A 207 -1.53 13.92 10.97
N PRO A 208 -2.83 13.95 10.59
CA PRO A 208 -3.92 13.98 11.56
C PRO A 208 -4.07 12.72 12.42
N CYS A 209 -3.38 11.63 12.06
CA CYS A 209 -3.39 10.36 12.77
C CYS A 209 -2.24 10.25 13.79
N ILE A 210 -1.30 11.21 13.81
CA ILE A 210 -0.16 11.20 14.73
C ILE A 210 -0.53 11.97 15.99
N HIS A 211 -0.44 11.31 17.13
CA HIS A 211 -0.68 11.87 18.45
C HIS A 211 0.55 11.66 19.33
N ASP A 212 1.17 12.76 19.76
CA ASP A 212 2.41 12.75 20.56
C ASP A 212 3.55 11.90 19.96
N GLY A 213 3.66 11.87 18.63
CA GLY A 213 4.67 11.09 17.91
C GLY A 213 4.27 9.66 17.56
N ILE A 214 3.07 9.23 17.97
CA ILE A 214 2.57 7.86 17.80
C ILE A 214 1.38 7.85 16.85
N LEU A 215 1.39 6.93 15.89
CA LEU A 215 0.30 6.74 14.94
C LEU A 215 -0.90 6.06 15.62
N ALA A 216 -2.05 6.74 15.65
CA ALA A 216 -3.30 6.24 16.22
C ALA A 216 -4.50 6.52 15.28
N PRO A 217 -4.56 5.91 14.09
CA PRO A 217 -5.57 6.25 13.10
C PRO A 217 -6.93 5.66 13.48
N THR A 218 -7.97 6.49 13.46
CA THR A 218 -9.38 6.08 13.54
C THR A 218 -9.80 5.32 12.28
N ARG A 219 -10.90 4.56 12.34
CA ARG A 219 -11.44 3.89 11.13
C ARG A 219 -11.76 4.85 10.00
N ASP A 220 -12.30 6.03 10.30
CA ASP A 220 -12.61 7.02 9.27
C ASP A 220 -11.33 7.55 8.60
N GLN A 221 -10.27 7.77 9.36
CA GLN A 221 -8.95 8.12 8.82
C GLN A 221 -8.40 7.01 7.92
N ARG A 222 -8.47 5.76 8.37
CA ARG A 222 -8.09 4.57 7.57
C ARG A 222 -8.90 4.48 6.27
N MET A 223 -10.20 4.73 6.33
CA MET A 223 -11.07 4.75 5.14
C MET A 223 -10.78 5.92 4.19
N ARG A 224 -10.29 7.07 4.68
CA ARG A 224 -9.82 8.15 3.80
C ARG A 224 -8.59 7.73 3.00
N TYR A 225 -7.66 6.99 3.61
CA TYR A 225 -6.53 6.40 2.88
C TYR A 225 -7.02 5.36 1.86
N ALA A 226 -7.96 4.47 2.25
CA ALA A 226 -8.57 3.54 1.31
C ALA A 226 -9.24 4.27 0.13
N ALA A 227 -9.90 5.40 0.38
CA ALA A 227 -10.51 6.22 -0.66
C ALA A 227 -9.48 6.88 -1.59
N TRP A 228 -8.29 7.23 -1.07
CA TRP A 228 -7.18 7.81 -1.83
C TRP A 228 -6.63 6.86 -2.91
N LEU A 229 -6.58 5.55 -2.63
CA LEU A 229 -6.24 4.54 -3.64
C LEU A 229 -7.28 4.50 -4.77
N HIS A 230 -6.95 3.99 -5.95
CA HIS A 230 -7.86 3.85 -7.08
C HIS A 230 -8.53 2.48 -7.12
N VAL A 231 -7.76 1.40 -6.99
CA VAL A 231 -8.25 0.03 -7.26
C VAL A 231 -7.99 -0.95 -6.11
N PHE A 232 -6.88 -0.82 -5.40
CA PHE A 232 -6.44 -1.82 -4.43
C PHE A 232 -7.38 -1.93 -3.23
N GLY A 233 -7.82 -3.16 -2.91
CA GLY A 233 -8.66 -3.44 -1.76
C GLY A 233 -10.09 -2.84 -1.84
N LYS A 234 -10.59 -2.55 -3.05
CA LYS A 234 -11.94 -1.99 -3.28
C LYS A 234 -12.82 -2.98 -4.02
N LEU A 235 -14.13 -3.01 -3.72
CA LEU A 235 -15.12 -3.79 -4.49
C LEU A 235 -15.46 -3.14 -5.83
N ARG A 236 -15.44 -1.81 -5.85
CA ARG A 236 -15.77 -0.98 -7.01
C ARG A 236 -14.83 0.20 -7.08
N LYS A 237 -14.46 0.59 -8.30
CA LYS A 237 -13.76 1.85 -8.57
C LYS A 237 -14.76 2.81 -9.20
N GLU A 238 -14.80 4.04 -8.69
CA GLU A 238 -15.46 5.16 -9.35
C GLU A 238 -14.49 5.74 -10.39
N MET A 239 -14.94 5.89 -11.63
CA MET A 239 -14.10 6.37 -12.73
C MET A 239 -14.92 7.26 -13.68
N PRO A 240 -14.26 8.15 -14.46
CA PRO A 240 -14.93 8.93 -15.49
C PRO A 240 -15.68 8.06 -16.51
N ILE A 241 -16.71 8.62 -17.15
CA ILE A 241 -17.54 7.91 -18.14
C ILE A 241 -16.69 7.21 -19.20
N ARG A 242 -15.72 7.93 -19.79
CA ARG A 242 -14.81 7.38 -20.81
C ARG A 242 -14.07 6.13 -20.32
N ALA A 243 -13.46 6.19 -19.13
CA ALA A 243 -12.77 5.04 -18.56
C ALA A 243 -13.73 3.85 -18.32
N ALA A 244 -14.95 4.11 -17.86
CA ALA A 244 -15.95 3.07 -17.65
C ALA A 244 -16.40 2.40 -18.97
N GLU A 245 -16.55 3.18 -20.04
CA GLU A 245 -16.88 2.65 -21.37
C GLU A 245 -15.74 1.78 -21.92
N LEU A 246 -14.49 2.18 -21.72
CA LEU A 246 -13.32 1.37 -22.07
C LEU A 246 -13.28 0.05 -21.28
N VAL A 247 -13.59 0.06 -19.97
CA VAL A 247 -13.73 -1.17 -19.18
C VAL A 247 -14.81 -2.07 -19.76
N ASP A 248 -15.99 -1.53 -20.05
CA ASP A 248 -17.11 -2.31 -20.57
C ASP A 248 -16.80 -2.90 -21.96
N GLN A 249 -16.10 -2.15 -22.81
CA GLN A 249 -15.61 -2.64 -24.09
C GLN A 249 -14.60 -3.79 -23.90
N TYR A 250 -13.61 -3.60 -23.04
CA TYR A 250 -12.59 -4.61 -22.74
C TYR A 250 -13.22 -5.92 -22.24
N VAL A 251 -14.11 -5.82 -21.25
CA VAL A 251 -14.81 -6.97 -20.65
C VAL A 251 -15.64 -7.71 -21.70
N ARG A 252 -16.43 -7.00 -22.52
CA ARG A 252 -17.25 -7.61 -23.58
C ARG A 252 -16.40 -8.37 -24.60
N VAL A 253 -15.25 -7.81 -25.01
CA VAL A 253 -14.34 -8.51 -25.93
C VAL A 253 -13.83 -9.80 -25.31
N LEU A 254 -13.40 -9.79 -24.04
CA LEU A 254 -12.93 -11.00 -23.37
C LEU A 254 -14.03 -12.03 -23.15
N GLU A 255 -15.26 -11.62 -22.83
CA GLU A 255 -16.41 -12.52 -22.72
C GLU A 255 -16.72 -13.21 -24.05
N ASN A 256 -16.68 -12.46 -25.17
CA ASN A 256 -16.87 -13.03 -26.50
C ASN A 256 -15.76 -14.04 -26.85
N LEU A 257 -14.51 -13.73 -26.52
CA LEU A 257 -13.38 -14.63 -26.74
C LEU A 257 -13.50 -15.89 -25.88
N ALA A 258 -13.91 -15.77 -24.61
CA ALA A 258 -14.09 -16.91 -23.70
C ALA A 258 -15.16 -17.90 -24.19
N ASN A 259 -16.16 -17.43 -24.94
CA ASN A 259 -17.22 -18.25 -25.51
C ASN A 259 -16.83 -18.91 -26.86
N SER A 260 -15.64 -18.64 -27.36
CA SER A 260 -15.12 -19.20 -28.62
C SER A 260 -14.18 -20.38 -28.35
N ASP A 261 -14.34 -21.48 -29.11
CA ASP A 261 -13.42 -22.62 -29.04
C ASP A 261 -12.05 -22.37 -29.70
N GLN A 262 -11.92 -21.28 -30.46
CA GLN A 262 -10.67 -20.92 -31.12
C GLN A 262 -9.63 -20.38 -30.14
N ILE A 263 -8.36 -20.67 -30.40
CA ILE A 263 -7.21 -20.07 -29.71
C ILE A 263 -6.88 -18.74 -30.38
N HIS A 264 -6.76 -17.69 -29.58
CA HIS A 264 -6.47 -16.34 -30.03
C HIS A 264 -5.11 -15.88 -29.50
N LYS A 265 -4.29 -15.25 -30.36
CA LYS A 265 -3.08 -14.56 -29.93
C LYS A 265 -3.41 -13.11 -29.58
N ARG A 266 -2.97 -12.64 -28.41
CA ARG A 266 -3.20 -11.25 -27.95
C ARG A 266 -2.69 -10.19 -28.91
N SER A 267 -1.63 -10.48 -29.66
CA SER A 267 -1.08 -9.58 -30.70
C SER A 267 -2.07 -9.32 -31.84
N ASP A 268 -2.99 -10.26 -32.08
CA ASP A 268 -3.89 -10.26 -33.22
C ASP A 268 -5.28 -9.73 -32.82
N LEU A 269 -5.49 -9.48 -31.52
CA LEU A 269 -6.73 -8.95 -30.99
C LEU A 269 -6.76 -7.42 -31.11
N SER A 270 -7.89 -6.88 -31.57
CA SER A 270 -8.21 -5.45 -31.45
C SER A 270 -8.65 -5.09 -30.03
N LEU A 271 -7.91 -5.54 -29.03
CA LEU A 271 -8.18 -5.29 -27.62
C LEU A 271 -7.51 -3.98 -27.20
N ILE A 272 -8.34 -3.00 -26.82
CA ILE A 272 -7.89 -1.66 -26.42
C ILE A 272 -7.57 -1.66 -24.92
N ASP A 273 -6.42 -1.12 -24.53
CA ASP A 273 -6.05 -0.91 -23.14
C ASP A 273 -6.95 0.15 -22.48
N VAL A 274 -7.37 -0.10 -21.23
CA VAL A 274 -8.24 0.81 -20.46
C VAL A 274 -7.43 1.96 -19.86
N TYR A 275 -6.93 2.83 -20.72
CA TYR A 275 -6.16 4.00 -20.31
C TYR A 275 -7.06 5.22 -20.12
N GLU A 276 -6.82 5.97 -19.04
CA GLU A 276 -7.45 7.27 -18.82
C GLU A 276 -6.34 8.28 -18.51
N PRO A 277 -5.89 9.05 -19.53
CA PRO A 277 -4.75 9.96 -19.43
C PRO A 277 -4.86 10.93 -18.25
N THR A 278 -6.07 11.29 -17.88
CA THR A 278 -6.31 12.31 -16.86
C THR A 278 -5.91 11.86 -15.45
N TYR A 279 -5.78 10.56 -15.18
CA TYR A 279 -5.17 10.08 -13.94
C TYR A 279 -3.69 10.46 -13.82
N SER A 280 -3.02 10.69 -14.95
CA SER A 280 -1.61 11.06 -15.00
C SER A 280 -1.38 12.53 -15.38
N HIS A 281 -2.43 13.37 -15.29
CA HIS A 281 -2.41 14.77 -15.73
C HIS A 281 -1.17 15.54 -15.20
N LEU A 282 -0.88 15.46 -13.90
CA LEU A 282 0.25 16.17 -13.29
C LEU A 282 1.62 15.83 -13.92
N ALA A 283 1.81 14.59 -14.37
CA ALA A 283 3.04 14.16 -15.01
C ALA A 283 3.04 14.46 -16.52
N LEU A 284 1.89 14.37 -17.18
CA LEU A 284 1.75 14.59 -18.63
C LEU A 284 1.81 16.06 -19.04
N SER A 285 1.27 16.98 -18.23
CA SER A 285 1.20 18.41 -18.58
C SER A 285 2.58 19.06 -18.75
N ASN A 286 3.65 18.41 -18.26
CA ASN A 286 5.01 18.93 -18.31
C ASN A 286 5.94 18.11 -19.22
N ASP A 287 5.43 17.12 -19.95
CA ASP A 287 6.26 16.13 -20.64
C ASP A 287 5.73 15.82 -22.06
N ASN A 288 5.97 16.74 -22.99
CA ASN A 288 5.53 16.63 -24.38
C ASN A 288 6.14 15.43 -25.12
N GLU A 289 7.35 15.01 -24.75
CA GLU A 289 8.02 13.87 -25.37
C GLU A 289 7.29 12.54 -25.08
N PHE A 290 6.81 12.37 -23.84
CA PHE A 290 6.04 11.19 -23.49
C PHE A 290 4.67 11.15 -24.15
N GLN A 291 4.02 12.30 -24.35
CA GLN A 291 2.78 12.35 -25.11
C GLN A 291 2.97 11.76 -26.51
N GLN A 292 4.11 12.04 -27.15
CA GLN A 292 4.44 11.44 -28.45
C GLN A 292 4.61 9.93 -28.36
N LEU A 293 5.35 9.39 -27.38
CA LEU A 293 5.50 7.93 -27.23
C LEU A 293 4.18 7.22 -26.87
N ILE A 294 3.30 7.88 -26.12
CA ILE A 294 2.01 7.33 -25.71
C ILE A 294 1.04 7.30 -26.88
N LEU A 295 0.89 8.44 -27.55
CA LEU A 295 -0.17 8.64 -28.53
C LEU A 295 0.20 8.16 -29.92
N ARG A 296 1.46 8.31 -30.37
CA ARG A 296 1.82 8.18 -31.79
C ARG A 296 1.30 6.89 -32.42
N PRO A 297 0.51 7.05 -33.50
CA PRO A 297 0.52 6.12 -34.60
C PRO A 297 0.84 6.92 -35.90
N TRP A 298 1.99 6.64 -36.52
CA TRP A 298 2.38 6.97 -37.91
C TRP A 298 2.37 8.41 -38.50
N GLU A 299 1.61 9.40 -38.00
CA GLU A 299 1.38 10.69 -38.73
C GLU A 299 2.33 11.85 -38.39
N LEU A 300 3.10 11.78 -37.30
CA LEU A 300 4.12 12.78 -36.93
C LEU A 300 5.53 12.34 -37.33
N GLN A 301 5.69 11.76 -38.53
CA GLN A 301 7.01 11.33 -39.04
C GLN A 301 8.00 12.51 -39.17
N ASP A 302 7.52 13.72 -39.39
CA ASP A 302 8.37 14.88 -39.69
C ASP A 302 8.85 15.66 -38.47
N SER A 303 8.25 15.43 -37.29
CA SER A 303 8.77 16.01 -36.05
C SER A 303 9.81 15.06 -35.46
N PRO A 304 11.11 15.43 -35.43
CA PRO A 304 12.13 14.58 -34.84
C PRO A 304 11.75 14.32 -33.39
N LEU A 305 11.47 13.05 -33.06
CA LEU A 305 11.46 12.59 -31.67
C LEU A 305 12.83 12.95 -31.11
N ASP A 306 12.85 13.81 -30.09
CA ASP A 306 14.08 14.30 -29.51
C ASP A 306 14.96 13.11 -29.10
N ASP A 307 16.19 13.07 -29.61
CA ASP A 307 17.18 12.06 -29.24
C ASP A 307 17.58 12.16 -27.76
N LEU A 308 17.16 13.23 -27.07
CA LEU A 308 17.28 13.37 -25.62
C LEU A 308 16.45 12.34 -24.83
N ASN A 309 15.39 11.76 -25.39
CA ASN A 309 14.60 10.76 -24.69
C ASN A 309 15.23 9.35 -24.79
N PRO A 310 15.78 8.78 -23.71
CA PRO A 310 16.52 7.52 -23.78
C PRO A 310 15.65 6.33 -24.22
N LEU A 311 14.36 6.33 -23.85
CA LEU A 311 13.43 5.27 -24.26
C LEU A 311 13.10 5.37 -25.75
N ALA A 312 12.83 6.57 -26.26
CA ALA A 312 12.56 6.76 -27.69
C ALA A 312 13.76 6.34 -28.54
N ALA A 313 14.97 6.75 -28.13
CA ALA A 313 16.21 6.38 -28.80
C ALA A 313 16.41 4.84 -28.82
N MET A 314 16.20 4.18 -27.67
CA MET A 314 16.26 2.72 -27.57
C MET A 314 15.24 2.04 -28.50
N TYR A 315 13.97 2.45 -28.47
CA TYR A 315 12.92 1.85 -29.30
C TYR A 315 13.13 2.10 -30.79
N ARG A 316 13.68 3.26 -31.18
CA ARG A 316 14.07 3.56 -32.56
C ARG A 316 15.13 2.58 -33.04
N LYS A 317 16.20 2.42 -32.27
CA LYS A 317 17.29 1.47 -32.56
C LYS A 317 16.80 0.03 -32.67
N GLN A 318 15.77 -0.32 -31.91
CA GLN A 318 15.17 -1.66 -31.91
C GLN A 318 14.06 -1.85 -32.97
N GLY A 319 13.71 -0.81 -33.74
CA GLY A 319 12.65 -0.89 -34.75
C GLY A 319 11.23 -1.06 -34.18
N LEU A 320 10.99 -0.62 -32.94
CA LEU A 320 9.70 -0.84 -32.24
C LEU A 320 8.76 0.35 -32.23
N LEU A 321 9.17 1.50 -32.76
CA LEU A 321 8.33 2.71 -32.79
C LEU A 321 7.05 2.56 -33.62
N GLN A 322 6.96 1.52 -34.46
CA GLN A 322 5.78 1.23 -35.28
C GLN A 322 4.82 0.21 -34.64
N THR A 323 5.06 -0.19 -33.39
CA THR A 323 4.14 -1.11 -32.71
C THR A 323 2.82 -0.41 -32.35
N PRO A 324 1.68 -1.12 -32.38
CA PRO A 324 0.38 -0.54 -32.05
C PRO A 324 0.37 0.06 -30.65
N THR A 325 -0.35 1.17 -30.44
CA THR A 325 -0.46 1.81 -29.12
C THR A 325 -1.43 1.10 -28.18
N PHE A 326 -2.36 0.32 -28.76
CA PHE A 326 -3.50 -0.30 -28.09
C PHE A 326 -4.41 0.73 -27.39
N LEU A 327 -4.46 1.96 -27.90
CA LEU A 327 -5.29 3.03 -27.37
C LEU A 327 -6.50 3.29 -28.29
N PRO A 328 -7.63 3.77 -27.74
CA PRO A 328 -8.68 4.34 -28.58
C PRO A 328 -8.19 5.65 -29.21
N ASP A 329 -8.92 6.13 -30.20
CA ASP A 329 -8.77 7.52 -30.64
C ASP A 329 -9.36 8.46 -29.59
N TYR A 330 -8.51 9.30 -29.00
CA TYR A 330 -8.92 10.29 -28.01
C TYR A 330 -9.35 11.63 -28.63
N GLY A 331 -9.05 11.86 -29.91
CA GLY A 331 -9.20 13.15 -30.58
C GLY A 331 -8.58 14.30 -29.78
N ASP A 332 -9.22 15.47 -29.83
CA ASP A 332 -8.79 16.67 -29.10
C ASP A 332 -8.96 16.57 -27.57
N ASN A 333 -9.68 15.56 -27.08
CA ASN A 333 -10.03 15.41 -25.67
C ASN A 333 -9.07 14.48 -24.92
N PHE A 334 -7.79 14.42 -25.28
CA PHE A 334 -6.82 13.53 -24.62
C PHE A 334 -6.83 13.67 -23.10
N LEU A 335 -6.72 14.90 -22.60
CA LEU A 335 -6.88 15.23 -21.18
C LEU A 335 -8.28 15.82 -20.95
N LEU A 336 -9.06 15.19 -20.07
CA LEU A 336 -10.31 15.78 -19.62
C LEU A 336 -10.04 16.95 -18.66
N PRO A 337 -10.90 17.97 -18.62
CA PRO A 337 -10.85 18.99 -17.57
C PRO A 337 -10.89 18.33 -16.18
N LEU A 338 -10.05 18.80 -15.24
CA LEU A 338 -10.02 18.27 -13.87
C LEU A 338 -11.38 18.44 -13.14
N SER A 339 -12.18 19.43 -13.55
CA SER A 339 -13.57 19.62 -13.10
C SER A 339 -14.45 18.41 -13.41
N ASP A 340 -14.20 17.73 -14.52
CA ASP A 340 -15.06 16.67 -15.03
C ASP A 340 -14.80 15.35 -14.28
N ILE A 341 -13.55 15.14 -13.84
CA ILE A 341 -13.19 14.00 -12.98
C ILE A 341 -13.71 14.19 -11.56
N SER A 342 -13.72 15.42 -11.06
CA SER A 342 -14.14 15.72 -9.68
C SER A 342 -15.67 15.74 -9.52
N SER A 343 -16.41 15.88 -10.63
CA SER A 343 -17.86 15.82 -10.63
C SER A 343 -18.38 14.39 -10.43
N LYS A 344 -18.94 14.12 -9.24
CA LYS A 344 -19.57 12.83 -8.92
C LYS A 344 -20.69 12.42 -9.90
N LEU A 345 -21.33 13.39 -10.56
CA LEU A 345 -22.37 13.13 -11.56
C LEU A 345 -21.82 12.42 -12.81
N LEU A 346 -20.53 12.60 -13.08
CA LEU A 346 -19.81 12.01 -14.22
C LEU A 346 -19.04 10.74 -13.86
N LEU A 347 -19.07 10.32 -12.59
CA LEU A 347 -18.43 9.07 -12.18
C LEU A 347 -19.37 7.89 -12.40
N ARG A 348 -18.80 6.78 -12.85
CA ARG A 348 -19.48 5.51 -13.07
C ARG A 348 -18.76 4.42 -12.28
N PRO A 349 -19.43 3.73 -11.35
CA PRO A 349 -18.80 2.65 -10.62
C PRO A 349 -18.64 1.44 -11.52
N ARG A 350 -17.46 0.81 -11.51
CA ARG A 350 -17.21 -0.49 -12.11
C ARG A 350 -16.64 -1.46 -11.09
N ARG A 351 -16.97 -2.74 -11.29
CA ARG A 351 -16.46 -3.84 -10.48
C ARG A 351 -14.94 -3.91 -10.63
N THR A 352 -14.24 -4.16 -9.53
CA THR A 352 -12.82 -4.57 -9.56
C THR A 352 -12.70 -6.08 -9.58
N TYR A 353 -11.57 -6.62 -10.00
CA TYR A 353 -11.30 -8.05 -9.98
C TYR A 353 -10.16 -8.34 -9.00
N TYR A 354 -10.19 -9.52 -8.40
CA TYR A 354 -9.24 -9.95 -7.39
C TYR A 354 -8.72 -11.35 -7.70
N TYR A 355 -7.44 -11.39 -8.07
CA TYR A 355 -6.75 -12.62 -8.44
C TYR A 355 -5.55 -12.87 -7.54
N ARG A 356 -5.07 -14.10 -7.56
CA ARG A 356 -3.82 -14.52 -6.93
C ARG A 356 -2.90 -15.16 -7.97
N ALA A 357 -1.72 -14.57 -8.12
CA ALA A 357 -0.56 -15.18 -8.76
C ALA A 357 0.45 -15.54 -7.67
N THR A 358 1.71 -15.05 -7.75
CA THR A 358 2.64 -15.14 -6.60
C THR A 358 2.17 -14.28 -5.42
N LYS A 359 1.47 -13.17 -5.73
CA LYS A 359 0.81 -12.26 -4.79
C LYS A 359 -0.59 -11.91 -5.27
N GLN A 360 -1.24 -11.05 -4.49
CA GLN A 360 -2.56 -10.49 -4.79
C GLN A 360 -2.48 -9.52 -5.96
N ILE A 361 -3.46 -9.58 -6.87
CA ILE A 361 -3.59 -8.65 -7.99
C ILE A 361 -5.00 -8.05 -7.93
N TRP A 362 -5.08 -6.73 -7.85
CA TRP A 362 -6.32 -5.96 -7.97
C TRP A 362 -6.32 -5.25 -9.31
N SER A 363 -7.43 -5.32 -10.04
CA SER A 363 -7.56 -4.78 -11.39
C SER A 363 -8.97 -4.28 -11.66
N ILE A 364 -9.14 -3.39 -12.64
CA ILE A 364 -10.46 -3.03 -13.19
C ILE A 364 -10.88 -3.89 -14.39
N VAL A 365 -9.97 -4.70 -14.92
CA VAL A 365 -10.22 -5.65 -16.00
C VAL A 365 -9.98 -7.08 -15.53
N PRO A 366 -10.71 -8.07 -16.07
CA PRO A 366 -10.50 -9.48 -15.73
C PRO A 366 -9.20 -10.01 -16.35
N ASN A 367 -8.78 -11.19 -15.89
CA ASN A 367 -7.72 -11.95 -16.54
C ASN A 367 -8.15 -12.41 -17.95
N PHE A 368 -7.16 -12.67 -18.80
CA PHE A 368 -7.40 -13.26 -20.11
C PHE A 368 -8.02 -14.66 -19.97
N PRO A 369 -9.01 -14.99 -20.82
CA PRO A 369 -9.53 -16.36 -20.94
C PRO A 369 -8.43 -17.36 -21.31
N THR A 370 -8.65 -18.64 -21.00
CA THR A 370 -7.64 -19.71 -21.22
C THR A 370 -7.30 -19.94 -22.69
N ASN A 371 -8.19 -19.56 -23.61
CA ASN A 371 -7.97 -19.62 -25.05
C ASN A 371 -7.29 -18.36 -25.62
N VAL A 372 -6.94 -17.36 -24.79
CA VAL A 372 -6.24 -16.14 -25.21
C VAL A 372 -4.79 -16.18 -24.73
N MET A 373 -3.87 -16.44 -25.66
CA MET A 373 -2.45 -16.62 -25.38
C MET A 373 -1.63 -15.37 -25.74
N SER A 374 -0.46 -15.21 -25.10
CA SER A 374 0.52 -14.22 -25.56
C SER A 374 0.87 -14.48 -27.03
N GLY A 375 0.95 -13.41 -27.83
CA GLY A 375 1.35 -13.52 -29.24
C GLY A 375 2.85 -13.77 -29.42
N LEU A 376 3.64 -13.66 -28.35
CA LEU A 376 5.08 -13.87 -28.38
C LEU A 376 5.39 -15.36 -28.30
N GLU A 377 6.18 -15.85 -29.26
CA GLU A 377 6.70 -17.22 -29.23
C GLU A 377 7.88 -17.32 -28.25
N PRO A 378 7.87 -18.27 -27.30
CA PRO A 378 9.01 -18.54 -26.43
C PRO A 378 10.25 -18.89 -27.24
N ARG A 379 11.36 -18.20 -27.00
CA ARG A 379 12.66 -18.44 -27.65
C ARG A 379 13.32 -19.73 -27.16
N ASN A 380 13.02 -20.15 -25.93
CA ASN A 380 13.62 -21.35 -25.34
C ASN A 380 12.63 -22.21 -24.53
N ARG A 381 13.03 -23.45 -24.23
CA ARG A 381 12.22 -24.43 -23.47
C ARG A 381 11.92 -23.94 -22.04
N THR A 382 12.83 -23.17 -21.44
CA THR A 382 12.67 -22.63 -20.09
C THR A 382 11.51 -21.64 -20.02
N GLU A 383 11.37 -20.76 -21.03
CA GLU A 383 10.26 -19.81 -21.16
C GLU A 383 8.90 -20.51 -21.34
N ARG A 384 8.87 -21.70 -21.97
CA ARG A 384 7.64 -22.52 -22.09
C ARG A 384 7.16 -23.11 -20.76
N LEU A 385 8.05 -23.29 -19.79
CA LEU A 385 7.74 -23.96 -18.51
C LEU A 385 7.13 -23.02 -17.47
N TYR A 386 7.16 -21.69 -17.68
CA TYR A 386 6.65 -20.71 -16.74
C TYR A 386 5.23 -20.26 -17.11
N SER A 387 4.25 -21.16 -17.01
CA SER A 387 2.85 -20.72 -16.91
C SER A 387 2.61 -20.23 -15.49
N ILE A 388 2.60 -18.91 -15.29
CA ILE A 388 2.15 -18.35 -14.03
C ILE A 388 0.68 -18.71 -13.87
N THR A 389 0.36 -19.51 -12.85
CA THR A 389 -1.02 -19.84 -12.53
C THR A 389 -1.68 -18.63 -11.88
N ILE A 390 -2.71 -18.10 -12.53
CA ILE A 390 -3.49 -16.97 -12.03
C ILE A 390 -4.84 -17.54 -11.61
N LYS A 391 -5.11 -17.49 -10.31
CA LYS A 391 -6.38 -17.97 -9.72
C LYS A 391 -7.31 -16.80 -9.46
N GLU A 392 -8.50 -16.82 -10.04
CA GLU A 392 -9.57 -15.92 -9.61
C GLU A 392 -10.04 -16.34 -8.21
N LEU A 393 -10.13 -15.38 -7.30
CA LEU A 393 -10.63 -15.63 -5.96
C LEU A 393 -12.14 -15.45 -5.92
N SER A 394 -12.80 -16.20 -5.04
CA SER A 394 -14.25 -16.15 -4.90
C SER A 394 -14.72 -14.76 -4.48
N GLU A 395 -16.00 -14.47 -4.75
CA GLU A 395 -16.62 -13.20 -4.35
C GLU A 395 -16.52 -12.97 -2.82
N ALA A 396 -16.63 -14.05 -2.04
CA ALA A 396 -16.47 -14.00 -0.59
C ALA A 396 -15.04 -13.63 -0.19
N GLU A 397 -14.02 -14.27 -0.77
CA GLU A 397 -12.60 -13.94 -0.53
C GLU A 397 -12.27 -12.50 -0.95
N ARG A 398 -12.85 -12.03 -2.06
CA ARG A 398 -12.72 -10.64 -2.49
C ARG A 398 -13.31 -9.69 -1.48
N HIS A 399 -14.55 -9.94 -1.04
CA HIS A 399 -15.22 -9.09 -0.07
C HIS A 399 -14.43 -9.00 1.24
N THR A 400 -13.93 -10.13 1.75
CA THR A 400 -13.13 -10.16 2.99
C THR A 400 -11.75 -9.52 2.86
N SER A 401 -11.21 -9.41 1.64
CA SER A 401 -9.92 -8.76 1.36
C SER A 401 -10.01 -7.24 1.15
N THR A 402 -11.19 -6.64 1.26
CA THR A 402 -11.36 -5.18 1.05
C THR A 402 -10.96 -4.36 2.27
N PHE A 403 -10.51 -3.12 2.06
CA PHE A 403 -10.28 -2.16 3.15
C PHE A 403 -11.50 -2.01 4.04
N ARG A 404 -12.68 -1.87 3.44
CA ARG A 404 -13.94 -1.72 4.18
C ARG A 404 -14.16 -2.91 5.11
N HIS A 405 -13.99 -4.13 4.61
CA HIS A 405 -14.18 -5.31 5.45
C HIS A 405 -13.14 -5.38 6.57
N ILE A 406 -11.86 -5.22 6.24
CA ILE A 406 -10.78 -5.35 7.23
C ILE A 406 -10.90 -4.27 8.31
N ILE A 407 -11.12 -3.01 7.93
CA ILE A 407 -11.23 -1.88 8.86
C ILE A 407 -12.44 -2.05 9.80
N TYR A 408 -13.62 -2.41 9.28
CA TYR A 408 -14.85 -2.43 10.07
C TYR A 408 -15.18 -3.78 10.72
N ASN A 409 -14.70 -4.88 10.15
CA ASN A 409 -15.13 -6.23 10.52
C ASN A 409 -14.02 -7.07 11.16
N THR A 410 -12.75 -6.65 11.09
CA THR A 410 -11.63 -7.40 11.69
C THR A 410 -10.76 -6.50 12.56
N THR A 411 -9.85 -7.12 13.32
CA THR A 411 -8.76 -6.44 14.04
C THR A 411 -7.49 -6.35 13.20
N ASP A 412 -7.54 -6.82 11.96
CA ASP A 412 -6.38 -6.90 11.10
C ASP A 412 -6.03 -5.51 10.55
N VAL A 413 -4.81 -5.44 10.04
CA VAL A 413 -4.28 -4.28 9.32
C VAL A 413 -3.98 -4.72 7.89
N LEU A 414 -4.27 -3.83 6.94
CA LEU A 414 -3.80 -4.00 5.56
C LEU A 414 -2.35 -3.53 5.43
N VAL A 415 -1.78 -3.49 4.22
CA VAL A 415 -0.46 -2.87 4.02
C VAL A 415 -0.69 -1.45 3.51
N GLY A 416 -0.26 -0.46 4.29
CA GLY A 416 -0.36 0.97 3.96
C GLY A 416 0.08 1.84 5.14
N PRO A 417 0.35 3.14 4.94
CA PRO A 417 0.95 4.02 5.96
C PRO A 417 0.13 4.16 7.24
N LEU A 418 -1.18 3.90 7.22
CA LEU A 418 -2.07 3.91 8.38
C LEU A 418 -2.40 2.51 8.93
N GLU A 419 -1.86 1.49 8.28
CA GLU A 419 -2.22 0.09 8.43
C GLU A 419 -0.96 -0.70 8.78
N TYR A 420 -0.34 -0.41 9.92
CA TYR A 420 0.81 -1.18 10.38
C TYR A 420 0.60 -1.67 11.81
N CYS A 421 1.45 -2.63 12.22
CA CYS A 421 1.49 -3.06 13.62
C CYS A 421 1.94 -1.92 14.54
N GLY A 422 1.56 -2.01 15.81
CA GLY A 422 1.96 -1.03 16.81
C GLY A 422 1.26 0.32 16.70
N ASN A 423 0.15 0.39 15.94
CA ASN A 423 -0.75 1.54 15.98
C ASN A 423 -1.37 1.66 17.38
N ALA A 424 -1.30 2.86 17.95
CA ALA A 424 -2.01 3.20 19.17
C ALA A 424 -3.53 3.33 18.93
N ARG A 425 -4.30 3.35 20.01
CA ARG A 425 -5.76 3.53 19.98
C ARG A 425 -6.19 4.76 20.73
N ILE A 426 -7.17 5.46 20.16
CA ILE A 426 -7.77 6.64 20.76
C ILE A 426 -8.98 6.24 21.61
N LEU A 427 -8.91 6.44 22.92
CA LEU A 427 -10.00 6.23 23.88
C LEU A 427 -10.61 7.58 24.27
N ARG A 428 -11.94 7.64 24.42
CA ARG A 428 -12.66 8.88 24.80
C ARG A 428 -13.51 8.71 26.04
N HIS A 429 -13.26 9.51 27.08
CA HIS A 429 -14.05 9.45 28.30
C HIS A 429 -14.17 10.84 28.94
N GLY A 430 -15.38 11.20 29.38
CA GLY A 430 -15.62 12.51 29.99
C GLY A 430 -15.30 13.71 29.08
N GLY A 431 -15.33 13.55 27.75
CA GLY A 431 -14.89 14.60 26.81
C GLY A 431 -13.37 14.67 26.59
N HIS A 432 -12.59 13.92 27.36
CA HIS A 432 -11.14 13.83 27.19
C HIS A 432 -10.76 12.69 26.24
N GLN A 433 -9.61 12.86 25.59
CA GLN A 433 -8.99 11.88 24.72
C GLN A 433 -7.77 11.28 25.41
N PHE A 434 -7.66 9.95 25.36
CA PHE A 434 -6.55 9.18 25.89
C PHE A 434 -5.98 8.32 24.76
N ILE A 435 -4.67 8.06 24.80
CA ILE A 435 -3.97 7.26 23.81
C ILE A 435 -3.50 6.00 24.51
N SER A 436 -3.97 4.85 24.03
CA SER A 436 -3.48 3.52 24.44
C SER A 436 -2.41 3.10 23.44
N VAL A 437 -1.14 3.04 23.84
CA VAL A 437 -0.05 2.76 22.88
C VAL A 437 0.11 1.28 22.55
N CYS A 438 -0.48 0.42 23.37
CA CYS A 438 -0.43 -1.02 23.24
C CYS A 438 -1.67 -1.65 23.88
N LEU A 439 -1.87 -2.94 23.61
CA LEU A 439 -2.89 -3.71 24.31
C LEU A 439 -2.56 -3.80 25.81
N ALA A 440 -3.56 -3.52 26.66
CA ALA A 440 -3.44 -3.49 28.12
C ALA A 440 -2.44 -2.44 28.65
N ASP A 441 -2.36 -1.28 27.99
CA ASP A 441 -1.51 -0.15 28.40
C ASP A 441 -1.70 0.21 29.90
N PRO A 442 -0.66 0.06 30.74
CA PRO A 442 -0.74 0.29 32.19
C PRO A 442 -0.86 1.77 32.55
N THR A 443 -0.65 2.68 31.60
CA THR A 443 -0.85 4.12 31.84
C THR A 443 -2.33 4.50 31.83
N LEU A 444 -3.20 3.60 31.37
CA LEU A 444 -4.65 3.80 31.41
C LEU A 444 -5.22 3.50 32.80
N SER A 445 -6.26 4.25 33.17
CA SER A 445 -7.09 3.87 34.32
C SER A 445 -7.71 2.48 34.11
N SER A 446 -7.93 1.73 35.20
CA SER A 446 -8.53 0.39 35.15
C SER A 446 -9.86 0.36 34.38
N TYR A 447 -10.67 1.42 34.54
CA TYR A 447 -11.92 1.59 33.79
C TYR A 447 -11.70 1.69 32.27
N LEU A 448 -10.72 2.49 31.82
CA LEU A 448 -10.40 2.65 30.41
C LEU A 448 -9.81 1.37 29.81
N ALA A 449 -8.90 0.71 30.53
CA ALA A 449 -8.31 -0.56 30.12
C ALA A 449 -9.38 -1.66 29.97
N GLU A 450 -10.29 -1.80 30.95
CA GLU A 450 -11.38 -2.78 30.88
C GLU A 450 -12.31 -2.49 29.69
N ARG A 451 -12.58 -1.22 29.42
CA ARG A 451 -13.43 -0.79 28.30
C ARG A 451 -12.78 -1.08 26.95
N GLU A 452 -11.47 -0.86 26.83
CA GLU A 452 -10.71 -1.22 25.63
C GLU A 452 -10.80 -2.74 25.37
N LEU A 453 -10.49 -3.57 26.38
CA LEU A 453 -10.55 -5.02 26.28
C LEU A 453 -11.94 -5.53 25.90
N LYS A 454 -13.00 -4.96 26.49
CA LYS A 454 -14.39 -5.26 26.12
C LYS A 454 -14.69 -4.90 24.67
N GLY A 455 -14.20 -3.76 24.19
CA GLY A 455 -14.37 -3.34 22.79
C GLY A 455 -13.75 -4.34 21.80
N LEU A 456 -12.53 -4.79 22.10
CA LEU A 456 -11.81 -5.76 21.27
C LEU A 456 -12.48 -7.14 21.27
N ALA A 457 -12.94 -7.61 22.44
CA ALA A 457 -13.66 -8.88 22.54
C ALA A 457 -14.95 -8.85 21.69
N ARG A 458 -15.69 -7.74 21.71
CA ARG A 458 -16.90 -7.56 20.89
C ARG A 458 -16.61 -7.62 19.40
N LEU A 459 -15.53 -6.96 18.96
CA LEU A 459 -15.12 -6.97 17.56
C LEU A 459 -14.74 -8.39 17.11
N LYS A 460 -13.93 -9.10 17.92
CA LYS A 460 -13.50 -10.48 17.64
C LYS A 460 -14.67 -11.47 17.59
N GLU A 461 -15.68 -11.28 18.43
CA GLU A 461 -16.92 -12.08 18.40
C GLU A 461 -17.89 -11.64 17.28
N GLY A 462 -17.54 -10.60 16.52
CA GLY A 462 -18.38 -10.04 15.48
C GLY A 462 -19.70 -9.49 16.00
N LEU A 463 -19.76 -9.06 17.27
CA LEU A 463 -20.97 -8.52 17.90
C LEU A 463 -21.33 -7.12 17.41
N ASP A 464 -20.39 -6.47 16.73
CA ASP A 464 -20.57 -5.14 16.12
C ASP A 464 -20.91 -5.22 14.62
N LEU A 465 -21.08 -6.43 14.07
CA LEU A 465 -21.50 -6.63 12.69
C LEU A 465 -22.96 -6.15 12.46
N PRO A 466 -23.25 -5.45 11.34
CA PRO A 466 -24.61 -5.07 10.98
C PRO A 466 -25.55 -6.28 10.97
N GLY A 467 -26.71 -6.16 11.62
CA GLY A 467 -27.73 -7.21 11.65
C GLY A 467 -27.63 -8.21 12.81
N LYS A 468 -26.51 -8.29 13.54
CA LYS A 468 -26.46 -9.08 14.78
C LYS A 468 -27.13 -8.28 15.92
N ARG A 469 -28.40 -8.57 16.20
CA ARG A 469 -29.07 -8.06 17.41
C ARG A 469 -28.26 -8.48 18.64
N LYS A 470 -28.04 -7.54 19.58
CA LYS A 470 -27.52 -7.84 20.91
C LYS A 470 -28.47 -8.83 21.59
N LYS A 471 -28.25 -10.14 21.43
CA LYS A 471 -28.65 -11.08 22.48
C LYS A 471 -27.86 -10.63 23.70
N VAL A 472 -28.58 -10.35 24.78
CA VAL A 472 -28.01 -9.98 26.08
C VAL A 472 -26.85 -10.94 26.33
N VAL A 473 -25.64 -10.40 26.46
CA VAL A 473 -24.45 -11.21 26.74
C VAL A 473 -24.72 -11.86 28.08
N GLU A 474 -25.09 -13.13 28.02
CA GLU A 474 -25.44 -13.98 29.15
C GLU A 474 -24.30 -13.93 30.17
N THR A 475 -24.66 -13.71 31.42
CA THR A 475 -23.80 -13.39 32.57
C THR A 475 -22.61 -14.37 32.73
N GLN A 476 -22.72 -15.56 32.15
CA GLN A 476 -21.74 -16.64 32.18
C GLN A 476 -20.46 -16.38 31.37
N LYS A 477 -20.48 -15.48 30.36
CA LYS A 477 -19.27 -15.12 29.59
C LYS A 477 -18.38 -14.05 30.25
N ARG A 478 -18.91 -13.30 31.24
CA ARG A 478 -18.15 -12.24 31.94
C ARG A 478 -16.91 -12.76 32.69
N SER A 479 -16.96 -13.99 33.22
CA SER A 479 -15.84 -14.53 34.01
C SER A 479 -14.61 -14.91 33.15
N ASN A 480 -14.81 -15.26 31.87
CA ASN A 480 -13.71 -15.65 30.99
C ASN A 480 -12.98 -14.44 30.38
N THR A 481 -13.67 -13.33 30.10
CA THR A 481 -13.01 -12.08 29.66
C THR A 481 -12.14 -11.49 30.78
N MET A 482 -12.54 -11.66 32.05
CA MET A 482 -11.75 -11.21 33.20
C MET A 482 -10.47 -12.04 33.47
N LYS A 483 -10.32 -13.25 32.90
CA LYS A 483 -9.05 -14.01 33.02
C LYS A 483 -7.89 -13.33 32.28
N GLY A 484 -8.15 -12.59 31.21
CA GLY A 484 -7.15 -11.72 30.57
C GLY A 484 -6.84 -10.46 31.39
N ALA A 485 -7.80 -9.99 32.19
CA ALA A 485 -7.60 -8.88 33.13
C ALA A 485 -6.87 -9.28 34.42
N LYS A 486 -6.60 -10.58 34.65
CA LYS A 486 -5.78 -11.04 35.80
C LYS A 486 -4.30 -10.62 35.72
N TYR A 487 -3.84 -10.12 34.58
CA TYR A 487 -2.54 -9.44 34.47
C TYR A 487 -2.55 -8.01 35.04
N ILE A 488 -3.72 -7.49 35.43
CA ILE A 488 -3.92 -6.17 36.03
C ILE A 488 -4.20 -6.34 37.54
N ASP A 489 -3.40 -7.15 38.23
CA ASP A 489 -3.38 -7.18 39.70
C ASP A 489 -2.10 -6.50 40.19
N TRP A 490 -2.03 -5.19 39.97
CA TRP A 490 -1.05 -4.34 40.63
C TRP A 490 -1.64 -3.89 41.96
N ASN A 491 -1.09 -4.45 43.05
CA ASN A 491 -1.17 -3.99 44.44
C ASN A 491 -2.01 -2.72 44.65
N LYS A 492 -3.29 -2.87 45.01
CA LYS A 492 -4.04 -1.80 45.67
C LYS A 492 -4.26 -2.12 47.14
N PRO A 493 -3.95 -1.18 48.06
CA PRO A 493 -4.44 -1.22 49.44
C PRO A 493 -5.97 -1.12 49.46
N SER A 494 -6.59 -1.82 50.40
CA SER A 494 -8.03 -1.81 50.63
C SER A 494 -8.53 -0.41 50.99
N GLU A 495 -9.36 0.18 50.14
CA GLU A 495 -10.21 1.32 50.49
C GLU A 495 -11.64 0.84 50.73
N THR A 496 -12.19 1.32 51.85
CA THR A 496 -13.48 0.99 52.45
C THR A 496 -14.68 1.43 51.60
N GLU A 497 -15.69 0.56 51.52
CA GLU A 497 -17.01 0.82 50.94
C GLU A 497 -17.78 1.86 51.77
N GLU A 498 -18.20 2.96 51.15
CA GLU A 498 -19.32 3.78 51.62
C GLU A 498 -20.59 3.42 50.84
N GLN A 499 -21.60 2.95 51.58
CA GLN A 499 -22.96 2.74 51.10
C GLN A 499 -23.68 4.09 50.96
N ALA A 500 -24.34 4.31 49.82
CA ALA A 500 -25.36 5.33 49.67
C ALA A 500 -26.65 4.71 49.13
N ASP A 501 -27.73 5.01 49.84
CA ASP A 501 -29.07 4.47 49.72
C ASP A 501 -29.99 5.41 48.92
N GLY A 502 -31.02 4.82 48.29
CA GLY A 502 -32.31 5.45 47.95
C GLY A 502 -32.41 6.58 46.90
N GLY A 503 -33.21 6.34 45.84
CA GLY A 503 -34.13 7.39 45.36
C GLY A 503 -34.38 7.55 43.85
N SER A 504 -35.57 7.09 43.43
CA SER A 504 -36.43 7.57 42.33
C SER A 504 -36.12 7.21 40.86
N ASN A 505 -37.15 6.68 40.21
CA ASN A 505 -37.23 6.33 38.79
C ASN A 505 -37.42 7.59 37.92
N PRO A 506 -36.51 7.93 36.98
CA PRO A 506 -36.80 8.94 35.98
C PRO A 506 -37.40 8.32 34.72
N GLU A 507 -38.30 9.08 34.10
CA GLU A 507 -38.98 8.82 32.82
C GLU A 507 -38.06 8.35 31.67
N PRO A 508 -38.62 7.73 30.60
CA PRO A 508 -37.83 7.11 29.55
C PRO A 508 -37.07 8.15 28.73
N LYS A 509 -35.81 8.42 29.11
CA LYS A 509 -34.88 9.21 28.30
C LYS A 509 -34.70 8.55 26.94
N ARG A 510 -34.84 9.34 25.87
CA ARG A 510 -34.43 8.97 24.49
C ARG A 510 -33.09 8.24 24.57
N ARG A 511 -33.05 6.98 24.11
CA ARG A 511 -31.86 6.11 24.22
C ARG A 511 -30.67 6.79 23.56
N ARG A 512 -29.82 7.43 24.38
CA ARG A 512 -28.44 7.78 24.00
C ARG A 512 -27.80 6.48 23.51
N ILE A 513 -27.15 6.56 22.34
CA ILE A 513 -26.18 5.55 21.92
C ILE A 513 -25.29 5.30 23.15
N CYS A 514 -25.25 4.07 23.69
CA CYS A 514 -24.50 3.84 24.92
C CYS A 514 -23.05 4.27 24.69
N ALA A 515 -22.39 4.83 25.71
CA ALA A 515 -21.04 5.35 25.57
C ALA A 515 -20.08 4.30 24.95
N ASP A 516 -20.31 3.02 25.23
CA ASP A 516 -19.56 1.91 24.63
C ASP A 516 -19.77 1.78 23.12
N LYS A 517 -20.96 2.09 22.61
CA LYS A 517 -21.25 2.10 21.16
C LYS A 517 -20.63 3.31 20.45
N ALA A 518 -20.51 4.46 21.12
CA ALA A 518 -19.82 5.62 20.56
C ALA A 518 -18.30 5.39 20.41
N ILE A 519 -17.69 4.63 21.33
CA ILE A 519 -16.30 4.18 21.22
C ILE A 519 -16.15 3.02 20.25
N ALA A 520 -17.07 2.06 20.27
CA ALA A 520 -17.13 0.98 19.28
C ALA A 520 -17.49 1.45 17.85
N LEU A 521 -17.57 2.76 17.61
CA LEU A 521 -17.74 3.36 16.29
C LEU A 521 -16.68 4.43 15.99
N GLN A 522 -15.78 4.73 16.95
CA GLN A 522 -14.77 5.80 16.83
C GLN A 522 -13.36 5.36 17.25
N THR A 523 -13.25 4.41 18.18
CA THR A 523 -12.08 3.57 18.49
C THR A 523 -12.14 2.23 17.75
N LEU A 524 -13.37 1.80 17.40
CA LEU A 524 -13.64 0.95 16.27
C LEU A 524 -14.16 1.89 15.17
#